data_AF-A0A931ZBV4-F1
#
_entry.id   AF-A0A931ZBV4-F1
#
_cell.length_a   1.000
_cell.length_b   1.000
_cell.length_c   1.000
_cell.angle_alpha   90.00
_cell.angle_beta   90.00
_cell.angle_gamma   90.00
#
_symmetry.space_group_name_H-M   'P 1'
#
loop_
_entity.id
_entity.type
_entity.pdbx_description
1 polymer ?
#
loop_
_entity_poly.entity_id
_entity_poly.type
_entity_poly.pdbx_seq_one_letter_code
_entity_poly.pdbx_strand_id
1 'polypeptide(L)'
;MICFRVVRTIVVVGGWFVAALAARGAAKEIFAGVDDRWRLYRSPHFELFSHIGDIDSRDLLYRLEMLRAIFFDVNRLAEREPLEVTLYAFDSRRDFDAYRPANLKGVTGLYIARPDRAAVMFAPVEDSTEARRVIFHEYIHHLTHVGGMRPPMWLSEGLAELFSTIELRSDSVVFGRPVPGHVAALLNQELIPLQALLNAEQAQVFAGGEEHSGLFYSESWALLHYWYFGAGKRPESVFGLVHRMMVSPDAVPAAEVPRAFKEATGEDFSGMEAKLREYVRTGHYAARKVAPPKIPGKETYRAEKVARAEIRLRLAELALRSTRDPRGKFAMLEALSGPGRLRALEVLGSDASTEGDNSEALERWRQALDEGSQNPAVFHQVGLIESRNWFSQFDYYFRLPAERAERLRHLLTRSIEVAPDQSDAYEMLAWVEAAAPKPSIRNVNLVQSHFPTLRHQDRALIGLAMVRVRLNDLDAARQMLGDVERFSPEPAAREAVKEILRKIAPASDGEPKSTTNDVSVAPPSTRAPVPVPKLKLKLAPPVPRQS
;
A
#
# COMPACT_ATOMS: atom_id res chain seq x y z
N MET A 1 -32.38 -95.30 28.08
CA MET A 1 -30.94 -94.94 28.03
C MET A 1 -30.72 -94.07 26.81
N ILE A 2 -30.05 -92.91 26.97
CA ILE A 2 -29.43 -92.06 25.91
C ILE A 2 -30.48 -91.32 25.02
N CYS A 3 -30.74 -90.01 25.15
CA CYS A 3 -29.94 -88.80 24.88
C CYS A 3 -29.66 -88.55 23.37
N PHE A 4 -30.36 -87.61 22.73
CA PHE A 4 -29.83 -86.28 22.34
C PHE A 4 -30.86 -85.46 21.53
N ARG A 5 -30.91 -84.17 21.86
CA ARG A 5 -31.73 -83.08 21.31
C ARG A 5 -31.01 -82.43 20.12
N VAL A 6 -31.72 -82.07 19.05
CA VAL A 6 -31.51 -80.81 18.30
C VAL A 6 -32.86 -80.36 17.71
N VAL A 7 -33.26 -79.10 17.97
CA VAL A 7 -34.53 -78.48 17.55
C VAL A 7 -34.27 -77.52 16.39
N ARG A 8 -35.19 -77.55 15.41
CA ARG A 8 -35.23 -76.81 14.15
C ARG A 8 -35.44 -75.30 14.31
N THR A 9 -34.80 -74.53 13.43
CA THR A 9 -35.06 -73.09 13.19
C THR A 9 -35.91 -72.94 11.93
N ILE A 10 -36.98 -72.14 11.98
CA ILE A 10 -37.73 -71.65 10.82
C ILE A 10 -37.73 -70.12 10.88
N VAL A 11 -37.43 -69.50 9.74
CA VAL A 11 -37.38 -68.06 9.48
C VAL A 11 -38.78 -67.54 9.17
N VAL A 12 -39.16 -66.37 9.70
CA VAL A 12 -40.29 -65.57 9.22
C VAL A 12 -39.84 -64.12 9.05
N VAL A 13 -40.20 -63.57 7.89
CA VAL A 13 -39.92 -62.23 7.36
C VAL A 13 -40.79 -61.18 8.07
N GLY A 14 -40.17 -60.08 8.53
CA GLY A 14 -40.86 -58.90 9.06
C GLY A 14 -40.40 -57.64 8.31
N GLY A 15 -41.34 -56.94 7.68
CA GLY A 15 -41.10 -55.70 6.94
C GLY A 15 -40.73 -54.52 7.83
N TRP A 16 -39.80 -53.69 7.35
CA TRP A 16 -39.40 -52.44 7.99
C TRP A 16 -39.89 -51.26 7.13
N PHE A 17 -40.82 -50.48 7.66
CA PHE A 17 -41.10 -49.12 7.20
C PHE A 17 -39.89 -48.24 7.52
N VAL A 18 -39.16 -47.78 6.50
CA VAL A 18 -38.16 -46.70 6.66
C VAL A 18 -38.89 -45.37 6.50
N ALA A 19 -39.20 -44.73 7.62
CA ALA A 19 -39.56 -43.32 7.63
C ALA A 19 -38.30 -42.49 7.35
N ALA A 20 -38.22 -41.89 6.17
CA ALA A 20 -37.19 -40.92 5.84
C ALA A 20 -37.46 -39.61 6.61
N LEU A 21 -36.87 -39.47 7.80
CA LEU A 21 -36.73 -38.17 8.45
C LEU A 21 -35.68 -37.37 7.65
N ALA A 22 -36.14 -36.55 6.70
CA ALA A 22 -35.34 -35.47 6.15
C ALA A 22 -35.18 -34.38 7.23
N ALA A 23 -34.25 -34.60 8.17
CA ALA A 23 -33.74 -33.54 9.00
C ALA A 23 -32.96 -32.58 8.08
N ARG A 24 -33.64 -31.53 7.59
CA ARG A 24 -32.97 -30.30 7.11
C ARG A 24 -32.32 -29.62 8.31
N GLY A 25 -31.25 -30.21 8.84
CA GLY A 25 -30.33 -29.50 9.70
C GLY A 25 -29.71 -28.41 8.84
N ALA A 26 -30.02 -27.14 9.10
CA ALA A 26 -29.25 -26.06 8.53
C ALA A 26 -27.77 -26.34 8.84
N ALA A 27 -26.96 -26.53 7.79
CA ALA A 27 -25.53 -26.77 7.96
C ALA A 27 -24.99 -25.69 8.91
N LYS A 28 -24.30 -26.10 9.98
CA LYS A 28 -23.79 -25.18 10.99
C LYS A 28 -22.93 -24.13 10.28
N GLU A 29 -23.29 -22.87 10.45
CA GLU A 29 -22.56 -21.77 9.84
C GLU A 29 -21.08 -21.82 10.26
N ILE A 30 -20.18 -21.75 9.29
CA ILE A 30 -18.76 -22.05 9.47
C ILE A 30 -18.01 -20.82 9.98
N PHE A 31 -18.41 -19.65 9.51
CA PHE A 31 -17.79 -18.36 9.80
C PHE A 31 -18.60 -17.59 10.84
N ALA A 32 -17.94 -17.09 11.89
CA ALA A 32 -18.59 -16.36 12.97
C ALA A 32 -19.19 -15.03 12.46
N GLY A 33 -20.37 -14.66 12.93
CA GLY A 33 -21.02 -13.40 12.55
C GLY A 33 -21.75 -13.40 11.21
N VAL A 34 -21.84 -14.52 10.48
CA VAL A 34 -22.68 -14.59 9.26
C VAL A 34 -24.16 -14.56 9.64
N ASP A 35 -24.80 -13.41 9.41
CA ASP A 35 -26.23 -13.20 9.55
C ASP A 35 -26.75 -12.17 8.52
N ASP A 36 -28.06 -11.87 8.56
CA ASP A 36 -28.73 -11.00 7.59
C ASP A 36 -28.76 -9.50 8.04
N ARG A 37 -28.04 -9.14 9.10
CA ARG A 37 -28.00 -7.79 9.68
C ARG A 37 -26.89 -6.92 9.09
N TRP A 38 -25.90 -7.51 8.41
CA TRP A 38 -24.85 -6.76 7.72
C TRP A 38 -25.42 -5.78 6.69
N ARG A 39 -24.89 -4.56 6.74
CA ARG A 39 -25.13 -3.52 5.75
C ARG A 39 -23.81 -3.11 5.12
N LEU A 40 -23.87 -2.80 3.84
CA LEU A 40 -22.75 -2.28 3.08
C LEU A 40 -22.91 -0.78 2.90
N TYR A 41 -21.95 -0.03 3.39
CA TYR A 41 -21.85 1.41 3.20
C TYR A 41 -20.72 1.74 2.22
N ARG A 42 -20.96 2.69 1.32
CA ARG A 42 -19.95 3.15 0.35
C ARG A 42 -19.75 4.66 0.41
N SER A 43 -18.49 5.05 0.50
CA SER A 43 -18.00 6.42 0.30
C SER A 43 -16.99 6.41 -0.87
N PRO A 44 -16.45 7.57 -1.31
CA PRO A 44 -15.52 7.62 -2.43
C PRO A 44 -14.34 6.63 -2.37
N HIS A 45 -13.75 6.40 -1.19
CA HIS A 45 -12.55 5.56 -1.04
C HIS A 45 -12.75 4.29 -0.21
N PHE A 46 -13.97 4.01 0.27
CA PHE A 46 -14.20 2.91 1.21
C PHE A 46 -15.47 2.12 0.92
N GLU A 47 -15.35 0.81 1.14
CA GLU A 47 -16.48 -0.08 1.37
C GLU A 47 -16.47 -0.53 2.85
N LEU A 48 -17.58 -0.32 3.55
CA LEU A 48 -17.75 -0.73 4.94
C LEU A 48 -18.85 -1.78 5.05
N PHE A 49 -18.47 -3.01 5.38
CA PHE A 49 -19.38 -4.00 5.92
C PHE A 49 -19.56 -3.70 7.40
N SER A 50 -20.79 -3.40 7.80
CA SER A 50 -21.09 -2.94 9.16
C SER A 50 -22.22 -3.74 9.81
N HIS A 51 -21.95 -4.12 11.05
CA HIS A 51 -22.90 -4.62 12.04
C HIS A 51 -23.36 -3.55 13.03
N ILE A 52 -22.86 -2.31 12.91
CA ILE A 52 -23.24 -1.19 13.78
C ILE A 52 -24.32 -0.31 13.13
N GLY A 53 -24.84 0.66 13.89
CA GLY A 53 -25.93 1.53 13.44
C GLY A 53 -25.61 2.38 12.20
N ASP A 54 -26.64 2.82 11.49
CA ASP A 54 -26.51 3.63 10.25
C ASP A 54 -25.81 4.96 10.49
N ILE A 55 -26.17 5.66 11.56
CA ILE A 55 -25.56 6.94 11.95
C ILE A 55 -24.07 6.76 12.20
N ASP A 56 -23.70 5.75 13.00
CA ASP A 56 -22.31 5.49 13.38
C ASP A 56 -21.48 5.03 12.18
N SER A 57 -22.05 4.19 11.30
CA SER A 57 -21.39 3.72 10.08
C SER A 57 -21.06 4.87 9.13
N ARG A 58 -22.01 5.80 8.94
CA ARG A 58 -21.81 6.99 8.09
C ARG A 58 -20.84 7.98 8.72
N ASP A 59 -20.90 8.17 10.04
CA ASP A 59 -19.97 9.05 10.77
C ASP A 59 -18.53 8.51 10.70
N LEU A 60 -18.36 7.19 10.86
CA LEU A 60 -17.08 6.51 10.71
C LEU A 60 -16.48 6.75 9.33
N LEU A 61 -17.23 6.44 8.27
CA LEU A 61 -16.78 6.67 6.89
C LEU A 61 -16.42 8.14 6.64
N TYR A 62 -17.24 9.07 7.11
CA TYR A 62 -17.00 10.49 6.91
C TYR A 62 -15.70 10.96 7.54
N ARG A 63 -15.40 10.47 8.75
CA ARG A 63 -14.15 10.82 9.43
C ARG A 63 -12.94 10.16 8.79
N LEU A 64 -13.06 8.96 8.26
CA LEU A 64 -11.98 8.31 7.52
C LEU A 64 -11.66 9.04 6.21
N GLU A 65 -12.69 9.48 5.47
CA GLU A 65 -12.54 10.36 4.29
C GLU A 65 -11.86 11.69 4.65
N MET A 66 -12.26 12.29 5.77
CA MET A 66 -11.65 13.51 6.28
C MET A 66 -10.17 13.30 6.68
N LEU A 67 -9.88 12.21 7.40
CA LEU A 67 -8.53 11.85 7.82
C LEU A 67 -7.62 11.62 6.61
N ARG A 68 -8.09 10.89 5.60
CA ARG A 68 -7.39 10.70 4.33
C ARG A 68 -6.99 12.04 3.70
N ALA A 69 -7.98 12.92 3.50
CA ALA A 69 -7.75 14.20 2.85
C ALA A 69 -6.74 15.08 3.62
N ILE A 70 -6.87 15.13 4.95
CA ILE A 70 -5.97 15.92 5.79
C ILE A 70 -4.57 15.34 5.82
N PHE A 71 -4.42 14.02 5.90
CA PHE A 71 -3.12 13.38 5.93
C PHE A 71 -2.32 13.65 4.65
N PHE A 72 -2.94 13.52 3.47
CA PHE A 72 -2.26 13.83 2.21
C PHE A 72 -1.95 15.32 2.06
N ASP A 73 -2.89 16.21 2.39
CA ASP A 73 -2.70 17.67 2.28
C ASP A 73 -1.59 18.19 3.21
N VAL A 74 -1.64 17.82 4.50
CA VAL A 74 -0.66 18.26 5.51
C VAL A 74 0.75 17.80 5.19
N ASN A 75 0.90 16.59 4.62
CA ASN A 75 2.19 16.04 4.28
C ASN A 75 2.66 16.37 2.85
N ARG A 76 1.84 17.06 2.05
CA ARG A 76 2.10 17.37 0.62
C ARG A 76 2.35 16.10 -0.20
N LEU A 77 1.55 15.08 0.06
CA LEU A 77 1.67 13.76 -0.55
C LEU A 77 0.55 13.53 -1.55
N ALA A 78 0.78 12.57 -2.45
CA ALA A 78 -0.22 12.04 -3.36
C ALA A 78 -0.26 10.53 -3.21
N GLU A 79 -1.39 9.94 -3.59
CA GLU A 79 -1.51 8.49 -3.70
C GLU A 79 -0.73 8.01 -4.91
N ARG A 80 0.09 6.97 -4.71
CA ARG A 80 1.01 6.44 -5.73
C ARG A 80 0.78 4.95 -5.99
N GLU A 81 0.38 4.23 -4.95
CA GLU A 81 0.14 2.79 -4.96
C GLU A 81 -1.32 2.55 -4.55
N PRO A 82 -2.30 2.83 -5.43
CA PRO A 82 -3.71 2.71 -5.10
C PRO A 82 -4.05 1.28 -4.69
N LEU A 83 -4.53 1.14 -3.45
CA LEU A 83 -5.00 -0.12 -2.87
C LEU A 83 -6.35 0.14 -2.24
N GLU A 84 -7.38 -0.55 -2.71
CA GLU A 84 -8.71 -0.43 -2.13
C GLU A 84 -8.72 -0.95 -0.69
N VAL A 85 -9.60 -0.40 0.14
CA VAL A 85 -9.75 -0.81 1.54
C VAL A 85 -11.18 -1.25 1.83
N THR A 86 -11.32 -2.40 2.48
CA THR A 86 -12.60 -2.89 3.00
C THR A 86 -12.59 -2.84 4.53
N LEU A 87 -13.59 -2.18 5.08
CA LEU A 87 -13.78 -2.04 6.52
C LEU A 87 -14.80 -3.07 7.01
N TYR A 88 -14.54 -3.65 8.20
CA TYR A 88 -15.44 -4.56 8.90
C TYR A 88 -15.68 -4.03 10.31
N ALA A 89 -16.89 -3.52 10.58
CA ALA A 89 -17.28 -3.09 11.92
C ALA A 89 -18.15 -4.16 12.58
N PHE A 90 -17.61 -4.87 13.57
CA PHE A 90 -18.33 -5.92 14.30
C PHE A 90 -19.13 -5.33 15.48
N ASP A 91 -20.33 -5.87 15.74
CA ASP A 91 -21.12 -5.59 16.95
C ASP A 91 -20.78 -6.52 18.12
N SER A 92 -19.97 -7.56 17.88
CA SER A 92 -19.63 -8.60 18.86
C SER A 92 -18.14 -8.82 18.97
N ARG A 93 -17.61 -8.76 20.20
CA ARG A 93 -16.20 -9.07 20.49
C ARG A 93 -15.86 -10.51 20.11
N ARG A 94 -16.79 -11.45 20.34
CA ARG A 94 -16.63 -12.86 19.96
C ARG A 94 -16.42 -13.02 18.45
N ASP A 95 -17.22 -12.31 17.66
CA ASP A 95 -17.16 -12.45 16.20
C ASP A 95 -15.91 -11.75 15.65
N PHE A 96 -15.52 -10.60 16.21
CA PHE A 96 -14.22 -9.98 15.93
C PHE A 96 -13.03 -10.90 16.25
N ASP A 97 -13.02 -11.50 17.46
CA ASP A 97 -11.93 -12.36 17.91
C ASP A 97 -11.78 -13.64 17.07
N ALA A 98 -12.82 -14.06 16.33
CA ALA A 98 -12.75 -15.18 15.40
C ALA A 98 -11.85 -14.90 14.18
N TYR A 99 -11.64 -13.62 13.84
CA TYR A 99 -10.81 -13.18 12.72
C TYR A 99 -9.51 -12.52 13.19
N ARG A 100 -9.23 -12.48 14.48
CA ARG A 100 -8.01 -11.90 15.05
C ARG A 100 -6.90 -12.95 15.14
N PRO A 101 -5.67 -12.65 14.69
CA PRO A 101 -4.53 -13.54 14.90
C PRO A 101 -4.31 -13.85 16.39
N ALA A 102 -4.07 -15.12 16.74
CA ALA A 102 -4.03 -15.58 18.12
C ALA A 102 -2.95 -14.88 18.97
N ASN A 103 -1.84 -14.47 18.35
CA ASN A 103 -0.73 -13.76 18.97
C ASN A 103 -1.04 -12.30 19.34
N LEU A 104 -2.07 -11.69 18.76
CA LEU A 104 -2.41 -10.28 18.99
C LEU A 104 -3.52 -10.15 20.03
N LYS A 105 -3.22 -10.28 21.32
CA LYS A 105 -4.23 -10.18 22.38
C LYS A 105 -4.63 -8.72 22.62
N GLY A 106 -5.84 -8.50 23.13
CA GLY A 106 -6.29 -7.17 23.58
C GLY A 106 -6.62 -6.15 22.48
N VAL A 107 -6.17 -6.36 21.23
CA VAL A 107 -6.40 -5.41 20.14
C VAL A 107 -7.90 -5.20 19.84
N THR A 108 -8.25 -3.96 19.51
CA THR A 108 -9.62 -3.54 19.16
C THR A 108 -9.75 -3.13 17.70
N GLY A 109 -8.64 -3.11 16.96
CA GLY A 109 -8.57 -2.90 15.51
C GLY A 109 -7.44 -3.74 14.91
N LEU A 110 -7.51 -3.99 13.60
CA LEU A 110 -6.41 -4.62 12.86
C LEU A 110 -6.41 -4.17 11.40
N TYR A 111 -5.27 -3.68 10.92
CA TYR A 111 -4.96 -3.48 9.51
C TYR A 111 -4.33 -4.73 8.88
N ILE A 112 -4.85 -5.16 7.74
CA ILE A 112 -4.35 -6.29 6.97
C ILE A 112 -4.16 -5.84 5.53
N ALA A 113 -2.92 -5.61 5.12
CA ALA A 113 -2.58 -5.36 3.72
C ALA A 113 -2.26 -6.67 3.00
N ARG A 114 -2.80 -6.81 1.80
CA ARG A 114 -2.46 -7.90 0.87
C ARG A 114 -2.32 -7.31 -0.54
N PRO A 115 -1.57 -7.97 -1.45
CA PRO A 115 -1.32 -7.48 -2.80
C PRO A 115 -2.52 -6.95 -3.60
N ASP A 116 -3.73 -7.50 -3.44
CA ASP A 116 -4.92 -7.06 -4.17
C ASP A 116 -5.80 -6.06 -3.42
N ARG A 117 -5.83 -6.09 -2.09
CA ARG A 117 -6.72 -5.25 -1.28
C ARG A 117 -6.29 -5.21 0.19
N ALA A 118 -6.51 -4.07 0.83
CA ALA A 118 -6.43 -3.94 2.29
C ALA A 118 -7.77 -4.24 2.98
N ALA A 119 -7.70 -4.75 4.20
CA ALA A 119 -8.84 -4.86 5.10
C ALA A 119 -8.52 -4.17 6.44
N VAL A 120 -9.52 -3.52 7.02
CA VAL A 120 -9.45 -3.05 8.41
C VAL A 120 -10.65 -3.62 9.15
N MET A 121 -10.44 -4.22 10.31
CA MET A 121 -11.54 -4.71 11.15
C MET A 121 -11.53 -4.06 12.52
N PHE A 122 -12.73 -3.89 13.10
CA PHE A 122 -12.95 -3.19 14.35
C PHE A 122 -13.82 -4.01 15.30
N ALA A 123 -13.37 -4.13 16.54
CA ALA A 123 -14.17 -4.70 17.63
C ALA A 123 -15.25 -3.69 18.08
N PRO A 124 -16.34 -4.16 18.73
CA PRO A 124 -17.18 -3.25 19.50
C PRO A 124 -16.36 -2.70 20.68
N VAL A 125 -16.46 -1.39 20.91
CA VAL A 125 -15.74 -0.71 22.00
C VAL A 125 -16.71 0.21 22.73
N GLU A 126 -16.63 0.23 24.05
CA GLU A 126 -17.51 1.04 24.92
C GLU A 126 -17.13 2.53 24.91
N ASP A 127 -15.83 2.86 24.84
CA ASP A 127 -15.35 4.23 24.68
C ASP A 127 -15.20 4.59 23.19
N SER A 128 -16.16 5.35 22.69
CA SER A 128 -16.18 5.84 21.31
C SER A 128 -14.94 6.65 20.89
N THR A 129 -14.22 7.28 21.84
CA THR A 129 -13.07 8.13 21.53
C THR A 129 -11.82 7.29 21.29
N GLU A 130 -11.48 6.40 22.23
CA GLU A 130 -10.33 5.50 22.09
C GLU A 130 -10.54 4.49 20.96
N ALA A 131 -11.76 3.99 20.80
CA ALA A 131 -12.12 3.15 19.65
C ALA A 131 -11.76 3.84 18.35
N ARG A 132 -12.22 5.07 18.18
CA ARG A 132 -11.97 5.88 16.99
C ARG A 132 -10.49 6.16 16.79
N ARG A 133 -9.72 6.41 17.86
CA ARG A 133 -8.27 6.60 17.77
C ARG A 133 -7.60 5.36 17.18
N VAL A 134 -7.95 4.16 17.66
CA VAL A 134 -7.41 2.90 17.11
C VAL A 134 -7.78 2.74 15.63
N ILE A 135 -9.02 3.01 15.24
CA ILE A 135 -9.44 2.97 13.83
C ILE A 135 -8.57 3.88 12.96
N PHE A 136 -8.32 5.09 13.42
CA PHE A 136 -7.52 6.06 12.69
C PHE A 136 -6.04 5.70 12.68
N HIS A 137 -5.50 5.14 13.75
CA HIS A 137 -4.13 4.63 13.83
C HIS A 137 -3.90 3.57 12.75
N GLU A 138 -4.73 2.52 12.71
CA GLU A 138 -4.66 1.47 11.69
C GLU A 138 -4.80 2.02 10.27
N TYR A 139 -5.68 3.02 10.08
CA TYR A 139 -5.86 3.65 8.78
C TYR A 139 -4.65 4.49 8.34
N ILE A 140 -3.87 5.07 9.26
CA ILE A 140 -2.65 5.79 8.89
C ILE A 140 -1.60 4.85 8.30
N HIS A 141 -1.49 3.61 8.79
CA HIS A 141 -0.63 2.60 8.15
C HIS A 141 -1.09 2.29 6.72
N HIS A 142 -2.40 2.32 6.45
CA HIS A 142 -2.90 2.22 5.08
C HIS A 142 -2.50 3.43 4.23
N LEU A 143 -2.65 4.65 4.77
CA LEU A 143 -2.28 5.87 4.06
C LEU A 143 -0.78 5.95 3.77
N THR A 144 0.07 5.48 4.68
CA THR A 144 1.51 5.35 4.43
C THR A 144 1.80 4.38 3.30
N HIS A 145 1.13 3.23 3.28
CA HIS A 145 1.26 2.26 2.21
C HIS A 145 0.86 2.83 0.83
N VAL A 146 -0.36 3.36 0.68
CA VAL A 146 -0.88 3.82 -0.63
C VAL A 146 -0.24 5.11 -1.12
N GLY A 147 0.38 5.90 -0.23
CA GLY A 147 1.25 7.00 -0.60
C GLY A 147 2.61 6.57 -1.18
N GLY A 148 2.89 5.26 -1.27
CA GLY A 148 4.17 4.71 -1.71
C GLY A 148 5.29 4.96 -0.69
N MET A 149 4.95 5.23 0.56
CA MET A 149 5.92 5.49 1.62
C MET A 149 6.40 4.18 2.24
N ARG A 150 7.63 4.19 2.74
CA ARG A 150 8.25 3.09 3.49
C ARG A 150 9.00 3.66 4.70
N PRO A 151 8.30 4.36 5.62
CA PRO A 151 8.95 5.01 6.75
C PRO A 151 9.59 3.98 7.70
N PRO A 152 10.69 4.33 8.40
CA PRO A 152 11.18 3.53 9.51
C PRO A 152 10.12 3.43 10.62
N MET A 153 10.23 2.41 11.46
CA MET A 153 9.18 2.04 12.42
C MET A 153 8.72 3.19 13.31
N TRP A 154 9.65 3.90 13.97
CA TRP A 154 9.31 5.03 14.85
C TRP A 154 8.50 6.11 14.12
N LEU A 155 8.79 6.34 12.82
CA LEU A 155 8.10 7.35 12.03
C LEU A 155 6.72 6.85 11.58
N SER A 156 6.61 5.57 11.23
CA SER A 156 5.34 4.91 10.93
C SER A 156 4.37 5.01 12.12
N GLU A 157 4.82 4.57 13.30
CA GLU A 157 4.03 4.55 14.53
C GLU A 157 3.76 5.96 15.05
N GLY A 158 4.77 6.83 15.02
CA GLY A 158 4.60 8.22 15.43
C GLY A 158 3.56 8.95 14.57
N LEU A 159 3.56 8.74 13.24
CA LEU A 159 2.56 9.34 12.35
C LEU A 159 1.16 8.78 12.65
N ALA A 160 1.06 7.46 12.88
CA ALA A 160 -0.19 6.82 13.24
C ALA A 160 -0.76 7.41 14.55
N GLU A 161 0.07 7.55 15.58
CA GLU A 161 -0.35 8.15 16.85
C GLU A 161 -0.64 9.66 16.76
N LEU A 162 0.08 10.39 15.91
CA LEU A 162 -0.15 11.83 15.75
C LEU A 162 -1.50 12.12 15.09
N PHE A 163 -1.77 11.45 13.97
CA PHE A 163 -2.95 11.70 13.14
C PHE A 163 -4.19 10.94 13.64
N SER A 164 -4.03 9.92 14.48
CA SER A 164 -5.16 9.24 15.14
C SER A 164 -5.97 10.16 16.07
N THR A 165 -5.40 11.29 16.47
CA THR A 165 -6.03 12.29 17.35
C THR A 165 -6.92 13.29 16.62
N ILE A 166 -7.22 13.05 15.33
CA ILE A 166 -8.03 13.95 14.52
C ILE A 166 -9.44 14.10 15.08
N GLU A 167 -9.91 15.33 15.17
CA GLU A 167 -11.20 15.68 15.71
C GLU A 167 -11.87 16.75 14.85
N LEU A 168 -13.06 16.43 14.37
CA LEU A 168 -13.93 17.40 13.69
C LEU A 168 -14.54 18.35 14.73
N ARG A 169 -14.40 19.65 14.47
CA ARG A 169 -15.08 20.75 15.15
C ARG A 169 -16.06 21.41 14.17
N SER A 170 -16.89 22.32 14.64
CA SER A 170 -17.94 22.97 13.83
C SER A 170 -17.42 23.71 12.61
N ASP A 171 -16.22 24.30 12.69
CA ASP A 171 -15.62 25.17 11.66
C ASP A 171 -14.24 24.67 11.17
N SER A 172 -13.78 23.54 11.69
CA SER A 172 -12.37 23.15 11.59
C SER A 172 -12.12 21.71 11.94
N VAL A 173 -10.92 21.25 11.61
CA VAL A 173 -10.41 19.97 12.07
C VAL A 173 -9.18 20.24 12.93
N VAL A 174 -9.09 19.57 14.07
CA VAL A 174 -7.95 19.65 14.97
C VAL A 174 -7.25 18.31 14.99
N PHE A 175 -5.92 18.30 14.95
CA PHE A 175 -5.13 17.09 15.15
C PHE A 175 -3.87 17.40 15.97
N GLY A 176 -3.27 16.36 16.54
CA GLY A 176 -2.12 16.48 17.42
C GLY A 176 -2.45 16.77 18.87
N ARG A 177 -3.64 16.39 19.36
CA ARG A 177 -3.93 16.52 20.79
C ARG A 177 -3.07 15.54 21.59
N PRO A 178 -2.66 15.87 22.82
CA PRO A 178 -1.95 14.92 23.66
C PRO A 178 -2.81 13.70 23.95
N VAL A 179 -2.21 12.52 23.82
CA VAL A 179 -2.82 11.26 24.21
C VAL A 179 -2.50 11.03 25.69
N PRO A 180 -3.49 11.02 26.61
CA PRO A 180 -3.22 10.95 28.04
C PRO A 180 -2.38 9.74 28.44
N GLY A 181 -2.63 8.57 27.83
CA GLY A 181 -1.85 7.35 28.06
C GLY A 181 -0.38 7.50 27.68
N HIS A 182 -0.07 8.13 26.55
CA HIS A 182 1.31 8.38 26.14
C HIS A 182 2.02 9.36 27.08
N VAL A 183 1.36 10.47 27.43
CA VAL A 183 1.92 11.45 28.37
C VAL A 183 2.19 10.80 29.73
N ALA A 184 1.26 9.96 30.23
CA ALA A 184 1.46 9.22 31.47
C ALA A 184 2.64 8.25 31.37
N ALA A 185 2.78 7.48 30.28
CA ALA A 185 3.92 6.58 30.10
C ALA A 185 5.25 7.35 30.09
N LEU A 186 5.34 8.43 29.32
CA LEU A 186 6.56 9.25 29.17
C LEU A 186 6.98 9.98 30.46
N LEU A 187 6.02 10.28 31.35
CA LEU A 187 6.32 10.89 32.65
C LEU A 187 6.77 9.89 33.71
N ASN A 188 6.39 8.61 33.55
CA ASN A 188 6.60 7.58 34.57
C ASN A 188 7.67 6.53 34.21
N GLN A 189 8.14 6.52 32.97
CA GLN A 189 9.12 5.56 32.46
C GLN A 189 10.37 6.27 31.93
N GLU A 190 11.49 5.54 31.88
CA GLU A 190 12.73 6.02 31.25
C GLU A 190 12.60 5.96 29.73
N LEU A 191 12.97 7.06 29.05
CA LEU A 191 12.91 7.12 27.58
C LEU A 191 13.90 6.15 26.92
N ILE A 192 13.51 5.64 25.76
CA ILE A 192 14.34 4.83 24.88
C ILE A 192 15.44 5.74 24.30
N PRO A 193 16.73 5.37 24.36
CA PRO A 193 17.78 6.16 23.72
C PRO A 193 17.46 6.41 22.25
N LEU A 194 17.61 7.64 21.76
CA LEU A 194 17.14 8.03 20.44
C LEU A 194 17.81 7.22 19.32
N GLN A 195 19.08 6.80 19.53
CA GLN A 195 19.75 5.86 18.63
C GLN A 195 18.99 4.53 18.53
N ALA A 196 18.47 3.99 19.62
CA ALA A 196 17.70 2.75 19.62
C ALA A 196 16.30 2.97 19.01
N LEU A 197 15.63 4.08 19.36
CA LEU A 197 14.32 4.43 18.80
C LEU A 197 14.37 4.53 17.27
N LEU A 198 15.34 5.28 16.73
CA LEU A 198 15.44 5.55 15.29
C LEU A 198 15.86 4.33 14.46
N ASN A 199 16.49 3.32 15.07
CA ASN A 199 16.94 2.09 14.41
C ASN A 199 16.09 0.85 14.76
N ALA A 200 15.01 1.01 15.52
CA ALA A 200 14.21 -0.12 15.98
C ALA A 200 13.54 -0.85 14.82
N GLU A 201 13.64 -2.18 14.85
CA GLU A 201 12.89 -3.09 13.98
C GLU A 201 11.68 -3.70 14.72
N GLN A 202 10.70 -4.16 13.95
CA GLN A 202 9.45 -4.72 14.47
C GLN A 202 9.66 -5.81 15.53
N ALA A 203 10.56 -6.74 15.25
CA ALA A 203 10.84 -7.84 16.16
C ALA A 203 11.37 -7.37 17.51
N GLN A 204 12.13 -6.27 17.54
CA GLN A 204 12.71 -5.72 18.76
C GLN A 204 11.65 -5.02 19.61
N VAL A 205 10.76 -4.24 18.98
CA VAL A 205 9.67 -3.52 19.67
C VAL A 205 8.73 -4.50 20.37
N PHE A 206 8.36 -5.61 19.71
CA PHE A 206 7.42 -6.57 20.29
C PHE A 206 8.06 -7.61 21.22
N ALA A 207 9.39 -7.79 21.18
CA ALA A 207 10.09 -8.70 22.08
C ALA A 207 10.09 -8.22 23.55
N GLY A 208 9.99 -6.90 23.77
CA GLY A 208 9.98 -6.30 25.11
C GLY A 208 8.65 -6.39 25.87
N GLY A 209 7.59 -6.95 25.28
CA GLY A 209 6.26 -7.01 25.86
C GLY A 209 5.44 -5.72 25.71
N GLU A 210 4.20 -5.74 26.22
CA GLU A 210 3.22 -4.66 26.02
C GLU A 210 3.70 -3.30 26.53
N GLU A 211 4.34 -3.26 27.71
CA GLU A 211 4.86 -2.02 28.31
C GLU A 211 5.93 -1.37 27.43
N HIS A 212 6.90 -2.14 26.94
CA HIS A 212 7.95 -1.65 26.05
C HIS A 212 7.39 -1.13 24.73
N SER A 213 6.47 -1.88 24.11
CA SER A 213 5.81 -1.45 22.87
C SER A 213 4.99 -0.17 23.07
N GLY A 214 4.31 -0.03 24.22
CA GLY A 214 3.56 1.18 24.57
C GLY A 214 4.45 2.40 24.75
N LEU A 215 5.63 2.24 25.38
CA LEU A 215 6.61 3.33 25.49
C LEU A 215 7.18 3.71 24.12
N PHE A 216 7.50 2.73 23.27
CA PHE A 216 7.99 2.97 21.91
C PHE A 216 7.01 3.84 21.10
N TYR A 217 5.71 3.53 21.14
CA TYR A 217 4.69 4.35 20.48
C TYR A 217 4.58 5.74 21.09
N SER A 218 4.62 5.82 22.43
CA SER A 218 4.54 7.09 23.15
C SER A 218 5.70 8.03 22.81
N GLU A 219 6.92 7.52 22.74
CA GLU A 219 8.10 8.32 22.44
C GLU A 219 8.21 8.69 20.95
N SER A 220 7.81 7.78 20.06
CA SER A 220 7.65 8.05 18.63
C SER A 220 6.65 9.20 18.39
N TRP A 221 5.51 9.17 19.09
CA TRP A 221 4.53 10.26 19.10
C TRP A 221 5.16 11.56 19.63
N ALA A 222 5.85 11.52 20.77
CA ALA A 222 6.40 12.71 21.41
C ALA A 222 7.43 13.42 20.54
N LEU A 223 8.31 12.68 19.86
CA LEU A 223 9.32 13.24 18.97
C LEU A 223 8.69 13.97 17.78
N LEU A 224 7.68 13.37 17.14
CA LEU A 224 6.95 14.03 16.07
C LEU A 224 6.12 15.21 16.58
N HIS A 225 5.47 15.06 17.75
CA HIS A 225 4.66 16.11 18.36
C HIS A 225 5.50 17.35 18.68
N TYR A 226 6.71 17.15 19.22
CA TYR A 226 7.69 18.21 19.47
C TYR A 226 8.02 19.00 18.19
N TRP A 227 8.22 18.32 17.07
CA TRP A 227 8.52 18.99 15.80
C TRP A 227 7.29 19.62 15.15
N TYR A 228 6.14 18.96 15.17
CA TYR A 228 4.92 19.43 14.50
C TYR A 228 4.25 20.61 15.23
N PHE A 229 4.26 20.62 16.57
CA PHE A 229 3.47 21.55 17.36
C PHE A 229 4.23 22.21 18.51
N GLY A 230 5.28 21.56 19.00
CA GLY A 230 6.11 22.06 20.10
C GLY A 230 7.04 23.20 19.69
N ALA A 231 8.02 23.49 20.55
CA ALA A 231 9.02 24.53 20.36
C ALA A 231 9.86 24.35 19.08
N GLY A 232 9.85 23.15 18.49
CA GLY A 232 10.53 22.84 17.24
C GLY A 232 9.96 23.57 16.01
N LYS A 233 8.68 24.00 16.00
CA LYS A 233 8.04 24.78 14.91
C LYS A 233 8.24 24.25 13.47
N ARG A 234 8.60 22.97 13.31
CA ARG A 234 8.96 22.28 12.06
C ARG A 234 9.71 23.16 11.05
N PRO A 235 11.00 23.46 11.25
CA PRO A 235 11.78 24.10 10.19
C PRO A 235 11.76 23.21 8.94
N GLU A 236 11.85 23.83 7.76
CA GLU A 236 11.78 23.12 6.48
C GLU A 236 12.86 22.01 6.37
N SER A 237 13.98 22.16 7.09
CA SER A 237 15.03 21.15 7.20
C SER A 237 14.55 19.84 7.86
N VAL A 238 13.80 19.93 8.95
CA VAL A 238 13.18 18.78 9.64
C VAL A 238 12.05 18.20 8.80
N PHE A 239 11.23 19.05 8.16
CA PHE A 239 10.24 18.58 7.18
C PHE A 239 10.93 17.74 6.10
N GLY A 240 12.03 18.25 5.52
CA GLY A 240 12.79 17.58 4.47
C GLY A 240 13.39 16.25 4.92
N LEU A 241 13.96 16.16 6.13
CA LEU A 241 14.47 14.89 6.66
C LEU A 241 13.35 13.85 6.82
N VAL A 242 12.28 14.21 7.52
CA VAL A 242 11.13 13.33 7.76
C VAL A 242 10.52 12.87 6.43
N HIS A 243 10.34 13.79 5.49
CA HIS A 243 9.83 13.47 4.16
C HIS A 243 10.74 12.49 3.42
N ARG A 244 12.07 12.70 3.42
CA ARG A 244 13.02 11.75 2.82
C ARG A 244 12.94 10.36 3.46
N MET A 245 12.88 10.29 4.79
CA MET A 245 12.74 9.01 5.50
C MET A 245 11.40 8.32 5.18
N MET A 246 10.34 9.06 4.85
CA MET A 246 9.05 8.49 4.44
C MET A 246 9.06 7.97 3.00
N VAL A 247 9.53 8.77 2.04
CA VAL A 247 9.36 8.48 0.60
C VAL A 247 10.56 7.78 -0.04
N SER A 248 11.73 7.84 0.61
CA SER A 248 12.99 7.30 0.12
C SER A 248 13.89 6.88 1.30
N PRO A 249 13.47 5.90 2.13
CA PRO A 249 14.23 5.49 3.31
C PRO A 249 15.67 5.08 2.98
N ASP A 250 15.89 4.42 1.84
CA ASP A 250 17.23 4.00 1.39
C ASP A 250 18.15 5.18 1.06
N ALA A 251 17.61 6.39 0.90
CA ALA A 251 18.39 7.61 0.72
C ALA A 251 19.05 8.10 2.02
N VAL A 252 18.66 7.55 3.18
CA VAL A 252 19.30 7.85 4.47
C VAL A 252 19.69 6.53 5.14
N PRO A 253 20.84 5.94 4.77
CA PRO A 253 21.33 4.71 5.41
C PRO A 253 21.42 4.87 6.93
N ALA A 254 21.18 3.81 7.70
CA ALA A 254 21.20 3.85 9.16
C ALA A 254 22.47 4.50 9.75
N ALA A 255 23.64 4.25 9.12
CA ALA A 255 24.91 4.84 9.50
C ALA A 255 24.98 6.37 9.33
N GLU A 256 24.17 6.95 8.43
CA GLU A 256 24.12 8.39 8.17
C GLU A 256 23.03 9.11 8.98
N VAL A 257 22.10 8.38 9.61
CA VAL A 257 20.99 8.96 10.37
C VAL A 257 21.46 9.98 11.41
N PRO A 258 22.51 9.74 12.23
CA PRO A 258 22.98 10.73 13.21
C PRO A 258 23.44 12.04 12.57
N ARG A 259 24.16 11.96 11.44
CA ARG A 259 24.62 13.14 10.69
C ARG A 259 23.43 13.90 10.10
N ALA A 260 22.57 13.20 9.36
CA ALA A 260 21.39 13.80 8.72
C ALA A 260 20.43 14.42 9.75
N PHE A 261 20.29 13.79 10.92
CA PHE A 261 19.53 14.31 12.04
C PHE A 261 20.12 15.60 12.59
N LYS A 262 21.42 15.65 12.84
CA LYS A 262 22.11 16.85 13.34
C LYS A 262 22.03 18.01 12.33
N GLU A 263 22.22 17.73 11.05
CA GLU A 263 22.08 18.73 9.99
C GLU A 263 20.66 19.29 9.90
N ALA A 264 19.64 18.44 10.06
CA ALA A 264 18.24 18.85 9.93
C ALA A 264 17.74 19.59 11.18
N THR A 265 18.10 19.12 12.37
CA THR A 265 17.55 19.59 13.65
C THR A 265 18.44 20.64 14.33
N GLY A 266 19.72 20.70 13.98
CA GLY A 266 20.74 21.47 14.70
C GLY A 266 21.21 20.82 16.00
N GLU A 267 20.68 19.65 16.36
CA GLU A 267 20.93 18.96 17.63
C GLU A 267 21.50 17.56 17.40
N ASP A 268 22.38 17.12 18.29
CA ASP A 268 22.69 15.69 18.38
C ASP A 268 21.61 14.94 19.18
N PHE A 269 21.76 13.63 19.28
CA PHE A 269 20.77 12.79 19.95
C PHE A 269 20.61 13.11 21.43
N SER A 270 21.72 13.33 22.14
CA SER A 270 21.68 13.66 23.58
C SER A 270 21.00 15.01 23.83
N GLY A 271 21.30 16.01 22.98
CA GLY A 271 20.61 17.31 23.01
C GLY A 271 19.11 17.17 22.76
N MET A 272 18.70 16.36 21.78
CA MET A 272 17.28 16.10 21.53
C MET A 272 16.61 15.36 22.68
N GLU A 273 17.24 14.33 23.25
CA GLU A 273 16.70 13.58 24.39
C GLU A 273 16.46 14.49 25.60
N ALA A 274 17.38 15.43 25.88
CA ALA A 274 17.19 16.43 26.92
C ALA A 274 15.99 17.35 26.64
N LYS A 275 15.87 17.84 25.40
CA LYS A 275 14.73 18.68 24.97
C LYS A 275 13.40 17.94 25.00
N LEU A 276 13.38 16.65 24.63
CA LEU A 276 12.19 15.84 24.63
C LEU A 276 11.71 15.57 26.06
N ARG A 277 12.62 15.26 26.99
CA ARG A 277 12.31 15.14 28.43
C ARG A 277 11.75 16.45 28.99
N GLU A 278 12.36 17.58 28.66
CA GLU A 278 11.84 18.88 29.07
C GLU A 278 10.45 19.13 28.48
N TYR A 279 10.25 18.86 27.19
CA TYR A 279 8.98 19.04 26.51
C TYR A 279 7.86 18.25 27.19
N VAL A 280 8.08 16.96 27.44
CA VAL A 280 7.12 16.09 28.15
C VAL A 280 6.83 16.64 29.55
N ARG A 281 7.86 17.03 30.29
CA ARG A 281 7.72 17.53 31.67
C ARG A 281 6.96 18.85 31.77
N THR A 282 7.17 19.77 30.81
CA THR A 282 6.51 21.08 30.84
C THR A 282 5.04 21.03 30.46
N GLY A 283 4.60 20.02 29.72
CA GLY A 283 3.18 19.77 29.43
C GLY A 283 2.50 20.77 28.49
N HIS A 284 3.25 21.65 27.82
CA HIS A 284 2.71 22.65 26.89
C HIS A 284 2.45 22.03 25.51
N TYR A 285 1.49 21.10 25.45
CA TYR A 285 1.13 20.40 24.21
C TYR A 285 0.17 21.26 23.37
N ALA A 286 0.65 21.73 22.21
CA ALA A 286 -0.19 22.38 21.22
C ALA A 286 -0.82 21.35 20.26
N ALA A 287 -1.89 21.77 19.57
CA ALA A 287 -2.52 21.03 18.50
C ALA A 287 -2.74 21.96 17.30
N ARG A 288 -2.82 21.41 16.10
CA ARG A 288 -3.00 22.20 14.87
C ARG A 288 -4.45 22.22 14.44
N LYS A 289 -4.97 23.43 14.18
CA LYS A 289 -6.26 23.67 13.53
C LYS A 289 -6.02 23.77 12.03
N VAL A 290 -6.79 23.02 11.24
CA VAL A 290 -6.82 23.08 9.77
C VAL A 290 -8.24 23.32 9.27
N ALA A 291 -8.35 23.84 8.06
CA ALA A 291 -9.65 23.97 7.40
C ALA A 291 -10.24 22.58 7.12
N PRO A 292 -11.56 22.39 7.21
CA PRO A 292 -12.19 21.14 6.80
C PRO A 292 -11.92 20.87 5.32
N PRO A 293 -11.55 19.63 4.94
CA PRO A 293 -11.36 19.28 3.54
C PRO A 293 -12.69 19.30 2.80
N LYS A 294 -12.63 19.48 1.47
CA LYS A 294 -13.81 19.35 0.60
C LYS A 294 -14.06 17.87 0.31
N ILE A 295 -14.95 17.25 1.07
CA ILE A 295 -15.39 15.86 0.88
C ILE A 295 -16.92 15.79 0.78
N PRO A 296 -17.49 14.76 0.13
CA PRO A 296 -18.93 14.57 0.11
C PRO A 296 -19.51 14.44 1.54
N GLY A 297 -20.71 14.98 1.74
CA GLY A 297 -21.39 14.87 3.03
C GLY A 297 -21.82 13.43 3.34
N LYS A 298 -21.86 13.08 4.64
CA LYS A 298 -22.13 11.71 5.09
C LYS A 298 -23.51 11.17 4.71
N GLU A 299 -24.46 12.06 4.43
CA GLU A 299 -25.78 11.76 3.89
C GLU A 299 -25.74 11.20 2.47
N THR A 300 -24.66 11.45 1.71
CA THR A 300 -24.49 10.94 0.34
C THR A 300 -24.02 9.47 0.32
N TYR A 301 -23.56 8.94 1.46
CA TYR A 301 -23.04 7.58 1.55
C TYR A 301 -24.18 6.58 1.50
N ARG A 302 -24.12 5.74 0.46
CA ARG A 302 -25.16 4.74 0.15
C ARG A 302 -25.06 3.59 1.15
N ALA A 303 -26.22 3.09 1.58
CA ALA A 303 -26.35 1.96 2.48
C ALA A 303 -27.23 0.89 1.83
N GLU A 304 -26.73 -0.33 1.72
CA GLU A 304 -27.39 -1.45 1.05
C GLU A 304 -27.43 -2.67 1.97
N LYS A 305 -28.45 -3.52 1.80
CA LYS A 305 -28.48 -4.82 2.48
C LYS A 305 -27.47 -5.76 1.82
N VAL A 306 -26.76 -6.53 2.61
CA VAL A 306 -25.84 -7.55 2.11
C VAL A 306 -26.55 -8.90 2.09
N ALA A 307 -26.48 -9.61 0.96
CA ALA A 307 -27.01 -10.97 0.90
C ALA A 307 -26.18 -11.90 1.80
N ARG A 308 -26.83 -12.85 2.48
CA ARG A 308 -26.16 -13.81 3.37
C ARG A 308 -24.98 -14.53 2.72
N ALA A 309 -25.11 -14.90 1.44
CA ALA A 309 -24.05 -15.56 0.68
C ALA A 309 -22.85 -14.64 0.43
N GLU A 310 -23.08 -13.35 0.17
CA GLU A 310 -22.03 -12.36 -0.03
C GLU A 310 -21.26 -12.14 1.28
N ILE A 311 -21.95 -11.93 2.40
CA ILE A 311 -21.23 -11.73 3.67
C ILE A 311 -20.47 -12.99 4.10
N ARG A 312 -21.02 -14.18 3.88
CA ARG A 312 -20.29 -15.43 4.11
C ARG A 312 -18.98 -15.46 3.31
N LEU A 313 -19.01 -15.04 2.04
CA LEU A 313 -17.81 -14.96 1.21
C LEU A 313 -16.81 -13.92 1.74
N ARG A 314 -17.28 -12.74 2.16
CA ARG A 314 -16.43 -11.67 2.71
C ARG A 314 -15.78 -12.03 4.04
N LEU A 315 -16.51 -12.71 4.93
CA LEU A 315 -15.96 -13.21 6.18
C LEU A 315 -14.99 -14.39 5.96
N ALA A 316 -15.24 -15.23 4.95
CA ALA A 316 -14.28 -16.25 4.53
C ALA A 316 -12.99 -15.64 3.99
N GLU A 317 -13.11 -14.59 3.18
CA GLU A 317 -11.97 -13.79 2.69
C GLU A 317 -11.19 -13.19 3.87
N LEU A 318 -11.87 -12.57 4.85
CA LEU A 318 -11.24 -12.01 6.04
C LEU A 318 -10.51 -13.08 6.87
N ALA A 319 -11.09 -14.27 7.04
CA ALA A 319 -10.44 -15.38 7.72
C ALA A 319 -9.17 -15.87 6.99
N LEU A 320 -9.21 -15.99 5.66
CA LEU A 320 -8.03 -16.33 4.88
C LEU A 320 -6.95 -15.26 5.03
N ARG A 321 -7.30 -13.98 4.89
CA ARG A 321 -6.35 -12.88 4.94
C ARG A 321 -5.75 -12.66 6.32
N SER A 322 -6.55 -12.80 7.38
CA SER A 322 -6.14 -12.45 8.74
C SER A 322 -5.48 -13.62 9.47
N THR A 323 -6.14 -14.78 9.49
CA THR A 323 -5.76 -15.92 10.31
C THR A 323 -5.22 -17.10 9.51
N ARG A 324 -5.17 -16.99 8.17
CA ARG A 324 -4.79 -18.08 7.25
C ARG A 324 -5.68 -19.31 7.41
N ASP A 325 -6.96 -19.09 7.72
CA ASP A 325 -7.91 -20.18 7.89
C ASP A 325 -8.11 -20.93 6.55
N PRO A 326 -7.79 -22.24 6.48
CA PRO A 326 -7.94 -23.02 5.23
C PRO A 326 -9.39 -23.09 4.75
N ARG A 327 -10.37 -22.94 5.65
CA ARG A 327 -11.79 -22.87 5.29
C ARG A 327 -12.09 -21.63 4.44
N GLY A 328 -11.36 -20.53 4.66
CA GLY A 328 -11.41 -19.34 3.83
C GLY A 328 -10.96 -19.61 2.40
N LYS A 329 -9.81 -20.27 2.23
CA LYS A 329 -9.29 -20.69 0.91
C LYS A 329 -10.26 -21.61 0.18
N PHE A 330 -10.84 -22.58 0.88
CA PHE A 330 -11.85 -23.48 0.32
C PHE A 330 -13.09 -22.70 -0.19
N ALA A 331 -13.60 -21.76 0.59
CA ALA A 331 -14.74 -20.93 0.18
C ALA A 331 -14.41 -20.06 -1.06
N MET A 332 -13.17 -19.54 -1.17
CA MET A 332 -12.74 -18.82 -2.37
C MET A 332 -12.70 -19.74 -3.60
N LEU A 333 -12.21 -20.97 -3.44
CA LEU A 333 -12.20 -21.96 -4.53
C LEU A 333 -13.62 -22.35 -4.98
N GLU A 334 -14.55 -22.53 -4.04
CA GLU A 334 -15.97 -22.76 -4.38
C GLU A 334 -16.58 -21.57 -5.14
N ALA A 335 -16.24 -20.35 -4.73
CA ALA A 335 -16.75 -19.13 -5.34
C ALA A 335 -16.31 -18.94 -6.81
N LEU A 336 -15.27 -19.64 -7.27
CA LEU A 336 -14.88 -19.66 -8.68
C LEU A 336 -15.96 -20.21 -9.62
N SER A 337 -16.97 -20.92 -9.10
CA SER A 337 -18.09 -21.46 -9.89
C SER A 337 -19.37 -20.62 -9.79
N GLY A 338 -19.34 -19.46 -9.13
CA GLY A 338 -20.52 -18.66 -8.84
C GLY A 338 -20.35 -17.16 -9.07
N PRO A 339 -21.32 -16.34 -8.62
CA PRO A 339 -21.29 -14.89 -8.79
C PRO A 339 -20.10 -14.18 -8.15
N GLY A 340 -19.45 -14.81 -7.15
CA GLY A 340 -18.26 -14.29 -6.47
C GLY A 340 -16.93 -14.58 -7.18
N ARG A 341 -16.96 -15.18 -8.38
CA ARG A 341 -15.78 -15.67 -9.10
C ARG A 341 -14.72 -14.59 -9.31
N LEU A 342 -15.11 -13.40 -9.78
CA LEU A 342 -14.16 -12.31 -10.04
C LEU A 342 -13.37 -11.97 -8.78
N ARG A 343 -14.06 -11.77 -7.64
CA ARG A 343 -13.41 -11.47 -6.37
C ARG A 343 -12.53 -12.63 -5.89
N ALA A 344 -13.00 -13.87 -6.06
CA ALA A 344 -12.23 -15.04 -5.69
C ALA A 344 -10.92 -15.16 -6.47
N LEU A 345 -10.89 -14.82 -7.77
CA LEU A 345 -9.66 -14.78 -8.56
C LEU A 345 -8.64 -13.77 -8.01
N GLU A 346 -9.11 -12.57 -7.63
CA GLU A 346 -8.24 -11.54 -7.03
C GLU A 346 -7.63 -12.01 -5.70
N VAL A 347 -8.47 -12.59 -4.84
CA VAL A 347 -8.08 -13.09 -3.50
C VAL A 347 -7.11 -14.27 -3.63
N LEU A 348 -7.41 -15.25 -4.48
CA LEU A 348 -6.56 -16.43 -4.68
C LEU A 348 -5.22 -16.07 -5.31
N GLY A 349 -5.19 -15.10 -6.24
CA GLY A 349 -3.92 -14.59 -6.76
C GLY A 349 -3.08 -13.93 -5.66
N SER A 350 -3.71 -13.18 -4.76
CA SER A 350 -3.03 -12.58 -3.62
C SER A 350 -2.55 -13.60 -2.59
N ASP A 351 -3.32 -14.67 -2.36
CA ASP A 351 -2.93 -15.75 -1.47
C ASP A 351 -1.70 -16.49 -2.01
N ALA A 352 -1.73 -16.91 -3.27
CA ALA A 352 -0.61 -17.55 -3.98
C ALA A 352 0.65 -16.66 -3.99
N SER A 353 0.50 -15.37 -4.28
CA SER A 353 1.62 -14.42 -4.23
C SER A 353 2.24 -14.34 -2.83
N THR A 354 1.43 -14.42 -1.78
CA THR A 354 1.97 -14.39 -0.41
C THR A 354 2.62 -15.72 -0.01
N GLU A 355 2.22 -16.83 -0.62
CA GLU A 355 2.89 -18.14 -0.50
C GLU A 355 4.19 -18.21 -1.35
N GLY A 356 4.47 -17.18 -2.15
CA GLY A 356 5.64 -17.11 -3.04
C GLY A 356 5.41 -17.75 -4.42
N ASP A 357 4.20 -18.23 -4.71
CA ASP A 357 3.84 -18.77 -6.02
C ASP A 357 3.39 -17.65 -6.97
N ASN A 358 4.39 -16.99 -7.57
CA ASN A 358 4.15 -15.92 -8.55
C ASN A 358 3.54 -16.45 -9.86
N SER A 359 3.65 -17.75 -10.16
CA SER A 359 3.10 -18.32 -11.39
C SER A 359 1.59 -18.47 -11.27
N GLU A 360 1.11 -19.08 -10.18
CA GLU A 360 -0.32 -19.16 -9.89
C GLU A 360 -0.90 -17.75 -9.68
N ALA A 361 -0.21 -16.88 -8.94
CA ALA A 361 -0.67 -15.50 -8.74
C ALA A 361 -0.93 -14.77 -10.07
N LEU A 362 0.04 -14.82 -10.99
CA LEU A 362 -0.08 -14.22 -12.31
C LEU A 362 -1.22 -14.85 -13.13
N GLU A 363 -1.41 -16.16 -13.05
CA GLU A 363 -2.50 -16.86 -13.73
C GLU A 363 -3.86 -16.38 -13.24
N ARG A 364 -4.08 -16.38 -11.92
CA ARG A 364 -5.36 -15.96 -11.30
C ARG A 364 -5.68 -14.50 -11.60
N TRP A 365 -4.69 -13.62 -11.47
CA TRP A 365 -4.88 -12.20 -11.73
C TRP A 365 -5.11 -11.89 -13.20
N ARG A 366 -4.46 -12.57 -14.15
CA ARG A 366 -4.79 -12.43 -15.57
C ARG A 366 -6.23 -12.86 -15.86
N GLN A 367 -6.67 -13.99 -15.30
CA GLN A 367 -8.08 -14.40 -15.42
C GLN A 367 -9.02 -13.32 -14.86
N ALA A 368 -8.69 -12.72 -13.70
CA ALA A 368 -9.50 -11.63 -13.15
C ALA A 368 -9.57 -10.41 -14.09
N LEU A 369 -8.45 -10.03 -14.72
CA LEU A 369 -8.41 -8.91 -15.67
C LEU A 369 -9.16 -9.21 -16.98
N ASP A 370 -9.09 -10.44 -17.46
CA ASP A 370 -9.82 -10.93 -18.64
C ASP A 370 -11.34 -10.97 -18.36
N GLU A 371 -11.73 -11.29 -17.13
CA GLU A 371 -13.13 -11.26 -16.65
C GLU A 371 -13.60 -9.85 -16.25
N GLY A 372 -12.76 -8.83 -16.43
CA GLY A 372 -13.15 -7.43 -16.33
C GLY A 372 -12.87 -6.74 -14.99
N SER A 373 -12.01 -7.30 -14.13
CA SER A 373 -11.56 -6.62 -12.91
C SER A 373 -11.09 -5.19 -13.20
N GLN A 374 -11.53 -4.27 -12.35
CA GLN A 374 -11.12 -2.86 -12.33
C GLN A 374 -10.25 -2.55 -11.11
N ASN A 375 -9.74 -3.57 -10.41
CA ASN A 375 -8.94 -3.37 -9.22
C ASN A 375 -7.53 -2.89 -9.61
N PRO A 376 -7.14 -1.63 -9.30
CA PRO A 376 -5.85 -1.09 -9.73
C PRO A 376 -4.66 -1.86 -9.14
N ALA A 377 -4.82 -2.45 -7.94
CA ALA A 377 -3.76 -3.24 -7.33
C ALA A 377 -3.48 -4.53 -8.13
N VAL A 378 -4.50 -5.15 -8.72
CA VAL A 378 -4.33 -6.33 -9.58
C VAL A 378 -3.53 -5.98 -10.84
N PHE A 379 -3.84 -4.85 -11.48
CA PHE A 379 -3.05 -4.34 -12.61
C PHE A 379 -1.59 -4.10 -12.21
N HIS A 380 -1.37 -3.43 -11.07
CA HIS A 380 -0.05 -3.17 -10.54
C HIS A 380 0.73 -4.47 -10.28
N GLN A 381 0.14 -5.47 -9.63
CA GLN A 381 0.81 -6.74 -9.34
C GLN A 381 1.18 -7.52 -10.61
N VAL A 382 0.28 -7.59 -11.59
CA VAL A 382 0.59 -8.21 -12.90
C VAL A 382 1.71 -7.45 -13.59
N GLY A 383 1.66 -6.11 -13.60
CA GLY A 383 2.72 -5.26 -14.16
C GLY A 383 4.08 -5.50 -13.48
N LEU A 384 4.11 -5.60 -12.16
CA LEU A 384 5.33 -5.86 -11.39
C LEU A 384 5.95 -7.22 -11.73
N ILE A 385 5.15 -8.28 -11.77
CA ILE A 385 5.62 -9.63 -12.15
C ILE A 385 6.16 -9.63 -13.59
N GLU A 386 5.42 -9.05 -14.54
CA GLU A 386 5.86 -8.93 -15.93
C GLU A 386 7.15 -8.09 -16.04
N SER A 387 7.23 -6.98 -15.33
CA SER A 387 8.43 -6.16 -15.34
C SER A 387 9.65 -6.93 -14.83
N ARG A 388 9.50 -7.78 -13.81
CA ARG A 388 10.59 -8.63 -13.33
C ARG A 388 10.97 -9.69 -14.35
N ASN A 389 9.98 -10.28 -15.03
CA ASN A 389 10.22 -11.30 -16.05
C ASN A 389 10.98 -10.77 -17.26
N TRP A 390 10.73 -9.52 -17.67
CA TRP A 390 11.29 -8.96 -18.91
C TRP A 390 12.40 -7.93 -18.71
N PHE A 391 12.46 -7.26 -17.56
CA PHE A 391 13.32 -6.10 -17.33
C PHE A 391 14.10 -6.15 -16.01
N SER A 392 14.21 -7.33 -15.37
CA SER A 392 15.01 -7.49 -14.15
C SER A 392 16.51 -7.28 -14.36
N GLN A 393 17.00 -7.58 -15.56
CA GLN A 393 18.38 -7.30 -15.96
C GLN A 393 18.37 -6.36 -17.16
N PHE A 394 19.22 -5.35 -17.11
CA PHE A 394 19.37 -4.42 -18.21
C PHE A 394 20.17 -5.07 -19.34
N ASP A 395 19.57 -5.14 -20.54
CA ASP A 395 20.25 -5.48 -21.79
C ASP A 395 19.86 -4.45 -22.85
N TYR A 396 20.86 -3.73 -23.35
CA TYR A 396 20.71 -2.70 -24.38
C TYR A 396 20.08 -3.22 -25.68
N TYR A 397 20.39 -4.45 -26.07
CA TYR A 397 19.92 -5.06 -27.32
C TYR A 397 18.62 -5.82 -27.16
N PHE A 398 18.17 -6.08 -25.93
CA PHE A 398 16.94 -6.80 -25.67
C PHE A 398 15.74 -6.15 -26.34
N ARG A 399 14.91 -6.97 -27.00
CA ARG A 399 13.65 -6.55 -27.61
C ARG A 399 12.53 -7.52 -27.25
N LEU A 400 11.36 -6.95 -26.96
CA LEU A 400 10.15 -7.73 -26.73
C LEU A 400 9.63 -8.31 -28.06
N PRO A 401 9.11 -9.55 -28.05
CA PRO A 401 8.28 -10.05 -29.14
C PRO A 401 7.08 -9.12 -29.37
N ALA A 402 6.67 -8.90 -30.63
CA ALA A 402 5.61 -7.96 -30.98
C ALA A 402 4.30 -8.21 -30.20
N GLU A 403 3.87 -9.47 -30.14
CA GLU A 403 2.67 -9.88 -29.42
C GLU A 403 2.76 -9.64 -27.90
N ARG A 404 3.96 -9.77 -27.31
CA ARG A 404 4.20 -9.46 -25.90
C ARG A 404 4.14 -7.95 -25.65
N ALA A 405 4.75 -7.15 -26.54
CA ALA A 405 4.67 -5.69 -26.44
C ALA A 405 3.22 -5.20 -26.51
N GLU A 406 2.40 -5.73 -27.43
CA GLU A 406 0.97 -5.36 -27.51
C GLU A 406 0.17 -5.74 -26.26
N ARG A 407 0.39 -6.95 -25.71
CA ARG A 407 -0.25 -7.35 -24.45
C ARG A 407 0.10 -6.43 -23.28
N LEU A 408 1.39 -6.09 -23.14
CA LEU A 408 1.83 -5.19 -22.06
C LEU A 408 1.32 -3.76 -22.29
N ARG A 409 1.27 -3.27 -23.53
CA ARG A 409 0.63 -1.98 -23.85
C ARG A 409 -0.83 -1.96 -23.41
N HIS A 410 -1.60 -2.99 -23.77
CA HIS A 410 -3.01 -3.09 -23.40
C HIS A 410 -3.19 -3.13 -21.88
N LEU A 411 -2.41 -3.96 -21.18
CA LEU A 411 -2.42 -4.03 -19.72
C LEU A 411 -2.15 -2.66 -19.08
N LEU A 412 -1.06 -2.00 -19.48
CA LEU A 412 -0.58 -0.79 -18.83
C LEU A 412 -1.46 0.42 -19.16
N THR A 413 -1.99 0.52 -20.38
CA THR A 413 -2.93 1.58 -20.73
C THR A 413 -4.26 1.43 -19.99
N ARG A 414 -4.79 0.21 -19.84
CA ARG A 414 -5.96 -0.02 -18.98
C ARG A 414 -5.68 0.28 -17.51
N SER A 415 -4.49 -0.08 -17.01
CA SER A 415 -4.06 0.27 -15.65
C SER A 415 -4.10 1.80 -15.45
N ILE A 416 -3.55 2.56 -16.40
CA ILE A 416 -3.55 4.02 -16.40
C ILE A 416 -4.98 4.60 -16.46
N GLU A 417 -5.87 3.98 -17.25
CA GLU A 417 -7.28 4.41 -17.31
C GLU A 417 -8.02 4.23 -15.98
N VAL A 418 -7.75 3.14 -15.27
CA VAL A 418 -8.35 2.83 -13.95
C VAL A 418 -7.76 3.70 -12.84
N ALA A 419 -6.45 3.94 -12.87
CA ALA A 419 -5.73 4.72 -11.88
C ALA A 419 -4.74 5.68 -12.57
N PRO A 420 -5.19 6.89 -12.97
CA PRO A 420 -4.37 7.82 -13.75
C PRO A 420 -3.24 8.48 -12.95
N ASP A 421 -3.37 8.56 -11.62
CA ASP A 421 -2.39 9.20 -10.73
C ASP A 421 -1.26 8.25 -10.27
N GLN A 422 -1.35 6.95 -10.61
CA GLN A 422 -0.30 5.97 -10.30
C GLN A 422 0.99 6.28 -11.06
N SER A 423 2.12 5.75 -10.58
CA SER A 423 3.42 5.91 -11.28
C SER A 423 3.83 4.69 -12.11
N ASP A 424 3.71 3.49 -11.55
CA ASP A 424 4.40 2.29 -12.06
C ASP A 424 3.99 1.90 -13.48
N ALA A 425 2.72 2.06 -13.83
CA ALA A 425 2.24 1.72 -15.17
C ALA A 425 2.87 2.61 -16.25
N TYR A 426 3.06 3.90 -15.98
CA TYR A 426 3.74 4.82 -16.91
C TYR A 426 5.22 4.50 -17.02
N GLU A 427 5.87 4.23 -15.88
CA GLU A 427 7.28 3.88 -15.84
C GLU A 427 7.55 2.60 -16.63
N MET A 428 6.77 1.54 -16.40
CA MET A 428 6.86 0.30 -17.15
C MET A 428 6.52 0.50 -18.64
N LEU A 429 5.55 1.35 -18.97
CA LEU A 429 5.20 1.65 -20.35
C LEU A 429 6.38 2.27 -21.10
N ALA A 430 7.18 3.14 -20.46
CA ALA A 430 8.41 3.67 -21.06
C ALA A 430 9.38 2.54 -21.50
N TRP A 431 9.56 1.52 -20.66
CA TRP A 431 10.42 0.37 -20.93
C TRP A 431 9.84 -0.56 -22.00
N VAL A 432 8.52 -0.77 -21.98
CA VAL A 432 7.83 -1.51 -23.04
C VAL A 432 8.03 -0.82 -24.38
N GLU A 433 7.92 0.51 -24.45
CA GLU A 433 8.16 1.26 -25.68
C GLU A 433 9.64 1.23 -26.11
N ALA A 434 10.57 1.28 -25.16
CA ALA A 434 12.00 1.12 -25.43
C ALA A 434 12.32 -0.24 -26.07
N ALA A 435 11.68 -1.32 -25.62
CA ALA A 435 11.95 -2.69 -26.06
C ALA A 435 11.04 -3.19 -27.20
N ALA A 436 9.89 -2.56 -27.45
CA ALA A 436 8.95 -3.00 -28.48
C ALA A 436 9.54 -2.94 -29.90
N PRO A 437 9.19 -3.84 -30.85
CA PRO A 437 9.76 -3.81 -32.20
C PRO A 437 9.62 -2.46 -32.91
N LYS A 438 8.49 -1.77 -32.70
CA LYS A 438 8.27 -0.38 -33.10
C LYS A 438 7.64 0.39 -31.93
N PRO A 439 8.23 1.51 -31.46
CA PRO A 439 7.65 2.30 -30.38
C PRO A 439 6.38 3.04 -30.84
N SER A 440 5.41 3.13 -29.93
CA SER A 440 4.18 3.90 -30.07
C SER A 440 4.39 5.32 -29.56
N ILE A 441 4.41 6.28 -30.48
CA ILE A 441 4.60 7.70 -30.13
C ILE A 441 3.48 8.22 -29.22
N ARG A 442 2.26 7.70 -29.37
CA ARG A 442 1.13 8.01 -28.47
C ARG A 442 1.46 7.63 -27.02
N ASN A 443 1.96 6.42 -26.80
CA ASN A 443 2.29 5.92 -25.45
C ASN A 443 3.50 6.67 -24.88
N VAL A 444 4.51 6.94 -25.70
CA VAL A 444 5.67 7.74 -25.29
C VAL A 444 5.23 9.13 -24.83
N ASN A 445 4.35 9.81 -25.58
CA ASN A 445 3.81 11.11 -25.20
C ASN A 445 2.94 11.04 -23.93
N LEU A 446 2.18 9.96 -23.75
CA LEU A 446 1.43 9.72 -22.52
C LEU A 446 2.34 9.69 -21.29
N VAL A 447 3.42 8.90 -21.33
CA VAL A 447 4.44 8.87 -20.27
C VAL A 447 5.07 10.24 -20.05
N GLN A 448 5.48 10.91 -21.13
CA GLN A 448 6.11 12.24 -21.04
C GLN A 448 5.21 13.30 -20.39
N SER A 449 3.90 13.24 -20.63
CA SER A 449 2.93 14.17 -20.04
C SER A 449 2.78 14.00 -18.53
N HIS A 450 2.98 12.78 -18.01
CA HIS A 450 2.90 12.45 -16.59
C HIS A 450 4.28 12.37 -15.91
N PHE A 451 5.37 12.59 -16.65
CA PHE A 451 6.73 12.48 -16.10
C PHE A 451 6.98 13.26 -14.81
N PRO A 452 6.50 14.52 -14.62
CA PRO A 452 6.76 15.28 -13.40
C PRO A 452 6.16 14.65 -12.14
N THR A 453 5.18 13.76 -12.28
CA THR A 453 4.50 13.11 -11.16
C THR A 453 4.97 11.68 -10.92
N LEU A 454 5.88 11.13 -11.73
CA LEU A 454 6.34 9.75 -11.55
C LEU A 454 7.21 9.60 -10.29
N ARG A 455 7.26 8.38 -9.75
CA ARG A 455 8.03 8.07 -8.55
C ARG A 455 9.50 7.84 -8.90
N HIS A 456 9.77 6.98 -9.88
CA HIS A 456 11.09 6.68 -10.39
C HIS A 456 11.28 7.37 -11.74
N GLN A 457 11.43 8.70 -11.68
CA GLN A 457 11.69 9.55 -12.83
C GLN A 457 12.97 9.15 -13.57
N ASP A 458 14.00 8.73 -12.84
CA ASP A 458 15.23 8.14 -13.37
C ASP A 458 14.93 6.95 -14.29
N ARG A 459 14.16 5.99 -13.80
CA ARG A 459 13.82 4.75 -14.51
C ARG A 459 12.99 5.04 -15.76
N ALA A 460 12.00 5.92 -15.66
CA ALA A 460 11.20 6.34 -16.82
C ALA A 460 12.06 7.09 -17.85
N LEU A 461 12.98 7.95 -17.40
CA LEU A 461 13.82 8.77 -18.27
C LEU A 461 14.78 7.91 -19.10
N ILE A 462 15.32 6.83 -18.51
CA ILE A 462 16.16 5.85 -19.22
C ILE A 462 15.36 5.19 -20.35
N GLY A 463 14.15 4.70 -20.08
CA GLY A 463 13.29 4.10 -21.11
C GLY A 463 12.97 5.07 -22.24
N LEU A 464 12.61 6.32 -21.90
CA LEU A 464 12.35 7.38 -22.88
C LEU A 464 13.61 7.75 -23.70
N ALA A 465 14.79 7.75 -23.08
CA ALA A 465 16.06 7.99 -23.77
C ALA A 465 16.39 6.85 -24.75
N MET A 466 16.16 5.59 -24.36
CA MET A 466 16.32 4.45 -25.27
C MET A 466 15.40 4.55 -26.49
N VAL A 467 14.17 5.05 -26.33
CA VAL A 467 13.29 5.35 -27.48
C VAL A 467 13.94 6.39 -28.40
N ARG A 468 14.57 7.45 -27.87
CA ARG A 468 15.29 8.46 -28.67
C ARG A 468 16.47 7.86 -29.43
N VAL A 469 17.27 7.01 -28.77
CA VAL A 469 18.36 6.26 -29.42
C VAL A 469 17.84 5.49 -30.62
N ARG A 470 16.72 4.78 -30.46
CA ARG A 470 16.11 3.99 -31.53
C ARG A 470 15.52 4.82 -32.67
N LEU A 471 15.15 6.06 -32.41
CA LEU A 471 14.70 7.02 -33.41
C LEU A 471 15.86 7.83 -34.01
N ASN A 472 17.11 7.46 -33.72
CA ASN A 472 18.34 8.13 -34.15
C ASN A 472 18.46 9.60 -33.68
N ASP A 473 17.76 9.95 -32.59
CA ASP A 473 17.86 11.25 -31.91
C ASP A 473 18.87 11.15 -30.76
N LEU A 474 20.14 10.98 -31.12
CA LEU A 474 21.22 10.70 -30.17
C LEU A 474 21.53 11.88 -29.25
N ASP A 475 21.32 13.11 -29.71
CA ASP A 475 21.57 14.31 -28.92
C ASP A 475 20.53 14.45 -27.79
N ALA A 476 19.25 14.26 -28.10
CA ALA A 476 18.21 14.22 -27.07
C ALA A 476 18.44 13.05 -26.10
N ALA A 477 18.84 11.87 -26.61
CA ALA A 477 19.15 10.73 -25.75
C ALA A 477 20.27 11.05 -24.76
N ARG A 478 21.39 11.63 -25.21
CA ARG A 478 22.51 12.02 -24.33
C ARG A 478 22.11 13.05 -23.30
N GLN A 479 21.32 14.06 -23.68
CA GLN A 479 20.81 15.05 -22.75
C GLN A 479 19.96 14.39 -21.65
N MET A 480 19.01 13.54 -22.04
CA MET A 480 18.12 12.85 -21.10
C MET A 480 18.91 11.93 -20.16
N LEU A 481 19.89 11.19 -20.67
CA LEU A 481 20.76 10.33 -19.86
C LEU A 481 21.62 11.13 -18.87
N GLY A 482 22.11 12.30 -19.26
CA GLY A 482 22.84 13.21 -18.36
C GLY A 482 21.96 13.82 -17.26
N ASP A 483 20.65 13.93 -17.49
CA ASP A 483 19.70 14.43 -16.51
C ASP A 483 19.25 13.36 -15.49
N VAL A 484 19.52 12.07 -15.72
CA VAL A 484 19.16 10.97 -14.82
C VAL A 484 19.75 11.18 -13.42
N GLU A 485 20.99 11.66 -13.30
CA GLU A 485 21.68 11.87 -12.01
C GLU A 485 20.94 12.86 -11.09
N ARG A 486 20.11 13.74 -11.65
CA ARG A 486 19.30 14.71 -10.89
C ARG A 486 18.20 14.06 -10.06
N PHE A 487 17.87 12.80 -10.34
CA PHE A 487 16.80 12.04 -9.69
C PHE A 487 17.33 10.99 -8.73
N SER A 488 18.60 11.13 -8.28
CA SER A 488 19.24 10.23 -7.32
C SER A 488 19.10 8.75 -7.71
N PRO A 489 19.54 8.37 -8.93
CA PRO A 489 19.30 7.05 -9.50
C PRO A 489 19.92 5.93 -8.67
N GLU A 490 19.23 4.80 -8.63
CA GLU A 490 19.76 3.56 -8.06
C GLU A 490 21.02 3.10 -8.79
N PRO A 491 21.90 2.29 -8.15
CA PRO A 491 23.12 1.79 -8.80
C PRO A 491 22.86 1.11 -10.15
N ALA A 492 21.80 0.30 -10.25
CA ALA A 492 21.43 -0.37 -11.50
C ALA A 492 21.06 0.62 -12.62
N ALA A 493 20.37 1.71 -12.30
CA ALA A 493 20.05 2.77 -13.24
C ALA A 493 21.31 3.50 -13.73
N ARG A 494 22.27 3.77 -12.83
CA ARG A 494 23.56 4.37 -13.22
C ARG A 494 24.36 3.47 -14.15
N GLU A 495 24.39 2.16 -13.89
CA GLU A 495 25.06 1.20 -14.78
C GLU A 495 24.38 1.12 -16.15
N ALA A 496 23.04 1.13 -16.20
CA ALA A 496 22.32 1.19 -17.47
C ALA A 496 22.66 2.47 -18.26
N VAL A 497 22.71 3.63 -17.61
CA VAL A 497 23.10 4.90 -18.24
C VAL A 497 24.51 4.82 -18.84
N LYS A 498 25.49 4.32 -18.07
CA LYS A 498 26.87 4.16 -18.55
C LYS A 498 26.93 3.26 -19.79
N GLU A 499 26.25 2.12 -19.75
CA GLU A 499 26.22 1.18 -20.86
C GLU A 499 25.58 1.80 -22.11
N ILE A 500 24.45 2.51 -21.96
CA ILE A 500 23.81 3.20 -23.10
C ILE A 500 24.75 4.25 -23.70
N LEU A 501 25.34 5.12 -22.87
CA LEU A 501 26.25 6.17 -23.33
C LEU A 501 27.46 5.59 -24.07
N ARG A 502 28.01 4.48 -23.59
CA ARG A 502 29.10 3.75 -24.25
C ARG A 502 28.70 3.23 -25.63
N LYS A 503 27.46 2.73 -25.78
CA LYS A 503 26.94 2.17 -27.04
C LYS A 503 26.60 3.23 -28.10
N ILE A 504 26.26 4.44 -27.68
CA ILE A 504 25.91 5.55 -28.58
C ILE A 504 27.04 6.57 -28.75
N ALA A 505 28.22 6.29 -28.19
CA ALA A 505 29.41 7.08 -28.45
C ALA A 505 29.71 7.05 -29.95
N PRO A 506 30.09 8.20 -30.56
CA PRO A 506 30.57 8.20 -31.93
C PRO A 506 31.75 7.23 -32.04
N ALA A 507 31.84 6.49 -33.14
CA ALA A 507 32.99 5.64 -33.41
C ALA A 507 34.23 6.53 -33.41
N SER A 508 35.06 6.43 -32.38
CA SER A 508 36.33 7.11 -32.33
C SER A 508 37.25 6.45 -33.34
N ASP A 509 37.66 7.18 -34.38
CA ASP A 509 38.88 6.87 -35.09
C ASP A 509 40.03 6.91 -34.07
N GLY A 510 40.49 5.73 -33.66
CA GLY A 510 41.65 5.55 -32.78
C GLY A 510 41.32 5.60 -31.28
N GLU A 511 41.69 4.53 -30.58
CA GLU A 511 41.87 4.55 -29.12
C GLU A 511 42.76 5.73 -28.69
N PRO A 512 42.45 6.33 -27.52
CA PRO A 512 43.51 6.70 -26.61
C PRO A 512 43.33 6.04 -25.24
N LYS A 513 44.47 5.61 -24.72
CA LYS A 513 44.69 4.96 -23.43
C LYS A 513 44.08 5.73 -22.25
N SER A 514 43.52 4.94 -21.34
CA SER A 514 43.35 5.18 -19.89
C SER A 514 44.15 6.34 -19.32
N THR A 515 43.45 7.36 -18.82
CA THR A 515 43.88 8.13 -17.65
C THR A 515 42.69 8.38 -16.71
N THR A 516 42.97 8.12 -15.43
CA THR A 516 42.10 8.24 -14.25
C THR A 516 41.96 9.67 -13.75
N ASN A 517 40.82 9.93 -13.08
CA ASN A 517 40.46 11.05 -12.18
C ASN A 517 40.25 12.41 -12.89
N ASP A 518 39.22 13.21 -12.60
CA ASP A 518 38.73 13.65 -11.29
C ASP A 518 37.25 14.14 -11.41
N VAL A 519 36.34 13.81 -10.48
CA VAL A 519 34.95 14.34 -10.45
C VAL A 519 34.79 15.26 -9.24
N SER A 520 34.79 16.57 -9.50
CA SER A 520 34.43 17.60 -8.54
C SER A 520 32.90 17.66 -8.38
N VAL A 521 32.43 17.41 -7.16
CA VAL A 521 31.02 17.53 -6.75
C VAL A 521 30.73 19.00 -6.40
N ALA A 522 29.81 19.63 -7.15
CA ALA A 522 29.24 20.93 -6.81
C ALA A 522 27.94 20.75 -5.99
N PRO A 523 27.62 21.68 -5.05
CA PRO A 523 26.48 21.54 -4.15
C PRO A 523 25.13 21.77 -4.87
N PRO A 524 24.02 21.21 -4.34
CA PRO A 524 22.72 21.27 -5.01
C PRO A 524 22.10 22.66 -4.87
N SER A 525 21.95 23.37 -5.99
CA SER A 525 21.07 24.53 -6.06
C SER A 525 19.62 24.06 -6.23
N THR A 526 18.70 24.75 -5.57
CA THR A 526 17.25 24.62 -5.78
C THR A 526 16.94 24.80 -7.28
N ARG A 527 16.52 23.72 -7.95
CA ARG A 527 16.26 23.72 -9.41
C ARG A 527 14.78 23.50 -9.70
N ALA A 528 14.26 24.33 -10.59
CA ALA A 528 12.93 24.22 -11.17
C ALA A 528 12.74 22.87 -11.90
N PRO A 529 11.51 22.35 -12.01
CA PRO A 529 11.23 21.10 -12.71
C PRO A 529 11.75 21.13 -14.15
N VAL A 530 12.47 20.08 -14.55
CA VAL A 530 13.05 19.95 -15.89
C VAL A 530 11.95 19.52 -16.87
N PRO A 531 11.64 20.31 -17.91
CA PRO A 531 10.69 19.88 -18.93
C PRO A 531 11.31 18.77 -19.77
N VAL A 532 10.71 17.58 -19.78
CA VAL A 532 11.09 16.52 -20.73
C VAL A 532 10.77 17.02 -22.14
N PRO A 533 11.73 17.03 -23.09
CA PRO A 533 11.48 17.52 -24.44
C PRO A 533 10.34 16.75 -25.12
N LYS A 534 9.22 17.43 -25.41
CA LYS A 534 8.11 16.83 -26.17
C LYS A 534 8.64 16.31 -27.50
N LEU A 535 8.27 15.07 -27.86
CA LEU A 535 8.56 14.49 -29.16
C LEU A 535 7.88 15.35 -30.25
N LYS A 536 8.63 16.24 -30.91
CA LYS A 536 8.16 16.94 -32.11
C LYS A 536 8.47 16.08 -33.34
N LEU A 537 7.68 15.04 -33.58
CA LEU A 537 7.71 14.35 -34.87
C LEU A 537 6.82 15.11 -35.87
N LYS A 538 7.36 15.38 -37.06
CA LYS A 538 6.52 15.69 -38.23
C LYS A 538 5.65 14.47 -38.49
N LEU A 539 4.35 14.58 -38.24
CA LEU A 539 3.37 13.58 -38.66
C LEU A 539 3.50 13.42 -40.18
N ALA A 540 3.78 12.21 -40.67
CA ALA A 540 3.54 11.93 -42.08
C ALA A 540 2.03 12.15 -42.35
N PRO A 541 1.65 12.81 -43.45
CA PRO A 541 0.23 13.00 -43.77
C PRO A 541 -0.46 11.62 -43.89
N PRO A 542 -1.74 11.53 -43.53
CA PRO A 542 -2.48 10.27 -43.60
C PRO A 542 -2.42 9.71 -45.01
N VAL A 543 -2.14 8.40 -45.12
CA VAL A 543 -2.28 7.65 -46.36
C VAL A 543 -3.74 7.79 -46.81
N PRO A 544 -4.02 8.27 -48.03
CA PRO A 544 -5.38 8.40 -48.51
C PRO A 544 -6.05 7.03 -48.49
N ARG A 545 -7.27 6.96 -47.95
CA ARG A 545 -8.13 5.77 -48.04
C ARG A 545 -8.29 5.45 -49.53
N GLN A 546 -7.84 4.27 -49.95
CA GLN A 546 -8.29 3.72 -51.23
C GLN A 546 -9.79 3.43 -51.07
N SER A 547 -10.54 3.99 -52.02
CA SER A 547 -11.99 3.91 -52.20
C SER A 547 -12.49 2.49 -52.30
#